data_AF-A0AAW4PMJ8-F1
#
_entry.id   AF-A0AAW4PMJ8-F1
#
_cell.length_a   1.000
_cell.length_b   1.000
_cell.length_c   1.000
_cell.angle_alpha   90.00
_cell.angle_beta   90.00
_cell.angle_gamma   90.00
#
_symmetry.space_group_name_H-M   'P 1'
#
loop_
_entity.id
_entity.type
_entity.pdbx_description
1 polymer ?
#
loop_
_entity_poly.entity_id
_entity_poly.type
_entity_poly.pdbx_seq_one_letter_code
_entity_poly.pdbx_strand_id
1 'polypeptide(L)' 'MDPKTKSSLLWGVVAALAFLVLVQGYELLFGAGVTVPAKAAVAVVVAAAATALTYAADGRLPGNESP' A
#
# COMPACT_ATOMS: atom_id res chain seq x y z
N MET A 1 0.19 -17.71 -10.88
CA MET A 1 -0.09 -16.79 -9.77
C MET A 1 -1.59 -16.67 -9.63
N ASP A 2 -2.13 -16.95 -8.44
CA ASP A 2 -3.57 -16.84 -8.20
C ASP A 2 -4.06 -15.39 -8.37
N PRO A 3 -5.25 -15.16 -8.96
CA PRO A 3 -5.80 -13.81 -9.15
C PRO A 3 -5.89 -13.01 -7.85
N LYS A 4 -6.20 -13.68 -6.72
CA LYS A 4 -6.27 -13.09 -5.38
C LYS A 4 -4.92 -12.54 -4.91
N THR A 5 -3.86 -13.32 -5.10
CA THR A 5 -2.49 -12.92 -4.79
C THR A 5 -2.07 -11.74 -5.67
N LYS A 6 -2.39 -11.79 -6.97
CA LYS A 6 -2.11 -10.67 -7.89
C LYS A 6 -2.81 -9.39 -7.44
N SER A 7 -4.11 -9.45 -7.13
CA SER A 7 -4.89 -8.30 -6.66
C SER A 7 -4.33 -7.72 -5.36
N SER A 8 -3.98 -8.57 -4.40
CA SER A 8 -3.42 -8.16 -3.11
C SER A 8 -2.04 -7.49 -3.26
N LEU A 9 -1.22 -7.98 -4.19
CA LEU A 9 0.06 -7.34 -4.51
C LEU A 9 -0.14 -5.97 -5.15
N LEU A 10 -1.08 -5.83 -6.08
CA LEU A 10 -1.39 -4.54 -6.71
C LEU A 10 -1.87 -3.52 -5.67
N TRP A 11 -2.73 -3.92 -4.74
CA TRP A 11 -3.14 -3.07 -3.63
C TRP A 11 -1.97 -2.66 -2.72
N GLY A 12 -1.03 -3.56 -2.48
CA GLY A 12 0.23 -3.23 -1.80
C GLY A 12 1.05 -2.16 -2.52
N VAL A 13 1.20 -2.29 -3.84
CA VAL A 13 1.88 -1.29 -4.68
C VAL A 13 1.17 0.07 -4.61
N VAL A 14 -0.17 0.09 -4.73
CA VAL A 14 -0.96 1.32 -4.61
C VAL A 14 -0.75 1.99 -3.26
N ALA A 15 -0.78 1.23 -2.16
CA ALA A 15 -0.55 1.76 -0.82
C ALA A 15 0.87 2.36 -0.67
N ALA A 16 1.89 1.68 -1.20
CA ALA A 16 3.27 2.17 -1.17
C ALA A 16 3.43 3.49 -1.94
N LEU A 17 2.86 3.58 -3.15
CA LEU A 17 2.89 4.79 -3.96
C LEU A 17 2.12 5.93 -3.30
N ALA A 18 0.94 5.64 -2.72
CA ALA A 18 0.17 6.62 -1.96
C ALA A 18 0.94 7.17 -0.77
N PHE A 19 1.62 6.32 0.00
CA PHE A 19 2.50 6.74 1.09
C PHE A 19 3.62 7.65 0.58
N LEU A 20 4.31 7.27 -0.51
CA LEU A 20 5.38 8.08 -1.09
C LEU A 20 4.86 9.45 -1.55
N VAL A 21 3.68 9.52 -2.16
CA VAL A 21 3.06 10.79 -2.56
C VAL A 21 2.76 11.65 -1.33
N LEU A 22 2.21 11.06 -0.26
CA LEU A 22 1.90 11.77 0.98
C LEU A 22 3.14 12.34 1.67
N VAL A 23 4.21 11.55 1.81
CA VAL A 23 5.44 12.04 2.45
C VAL A 23 6.13 13.14 1.62
N GLN A 24 6.07 13.05 0.30
CA GLN A 24 6.56 14.12 -0.58
C GLN A 24 5.72 15.39 -0.44
N GLY A 25 4.38 15.26 -0.37
CA GLY A 25 3.50 16.39 -0.10
C GLY A 25 3.78 17.06 1.25
N TYR A 26 4.04 16.26 2.29
CA TYR A 26 4.48 16.77 3.59
C TYR A 26 5.80 17.55 3.49
N GLU A 27 6.81 17.00 2.80
CA GLU A 27 8.09 17.67 2.58
C GLU A 27 7.94 18.98 1.81
N LEU A 28 7.06 19.02 0.80
CA LEU A 28 6.76 20.22 0.03
C LEU A 28 6.06 21.31 0.85
N LEU A 29 5.15 20.92 1.75
CA LEU A 29 4.38 21.87 2.55
C LEU A 29 5.18 22.42 3.75
N PHE A 30 6.04 21.60 4.36
CA PHE A 30 6.69 21.92 5.63
C PHE A 30 8.21 22.11 5.53
N GLY A 31 8.84 21.78 4.40
CA GLY A 31 10.30 21.89 4.21
C GLY A 31 11.13 20.94 5.08
N ALA A 32 10.51 20.02 5.81
CA ALA A 32 11.18 19.07 6.69
C ALA A 32 11.46 17.75 5.95
N GLY A 33 12.71 17.56 5.53
CA GLY A 33 13.12 16.38 4.76
C GLY A 33 13.25 15.11 5.61
N VAL A 34 12.59 14.04 5.19
CA VAL A 34 12.83 12.67 5.66
C VAL A 34 13.92 12.05 4.78
N THR A 35 14.83 11.29 5.37
CA THR A 35 15.89 10.62 4.60
C THR A 35 15.29 9.63 3.59
N VAL A 36 15.87 9.55 2.40
CA VAL A 36 15.47 8.59 1.35
C VAL A 36 15.39 7.15 1.87
N PRO A 37 16.39 6.60 2.59
CA PRO A 37 16.30 5.23 3.10
C PRO A 37 15.15 5.03 4.09
N ALA A 38 14.84 6.01 4.94
CA ALA A 38 13.71 5.91 5.87
C ALA A 38 12.37 5.85 5.12
N LYS A 39 12.18 6.72 4.10
CA LYS A 39 10.99 6.69 3.24
C LYS A 39 10.83 5.35 2.52
N ALA A 40 11.92 4.83 1.96
CA ALA A 40 11.91 3.54 1.27
C ALA A 40 11.54 2.39 2.22
N ALA A 41 12.14 2.35 3.42
CA ALA A 41 11.85 1.33 4.42
C ALA A 41 10.36 1.33 4.84
N VAL A 42 9.81 2.51 5.14
CA VAL A 42 8.40 2.64 5.51
C VAL A 42 7.48 2.28 4.35
N ALA A 43 7.82 2.67 3.11
CA ALA A 43 7.04 2.30 1.94
C ALA A 43 6.96 0.77 1.76
N VAL A 44 8.05 0.04 2.00
CA VAL A 44 8.05 -1.44 1.96
C VAL A 44 7.16 -2.02 3.06
N VAL A 45 7.22 -1.49 4.28
CA VAL A 45 6.35 -1.93 5.39
C VAL A 45 4.87 -1.71 5.06
N VAL A 46 4.53 -0.53 4.52
CA VAL A 46 3.16 -0.21 4.10
C VAL A 46 2.70 -1.15 2.98
N ALA A 47 3.56 -1.42 1.99
CA ALA A 47 3.24 -2.35 0.91
C ALA A 47 2.92 -3.75 1.44
N ALA A 48 3.78 -4.28 2.32
CA ALA A 48 3.62 -5.61 2.90
C ALA A 48 2.36 -5.69 3.78
N ALA A 49 2.11 -4.69 4.62
CA ALA A 49 0.93 -4.63 5.46
C ALA A 49 -0.35 -4.55 4.63
N ALA A 50 -0.38 -3.69 3.61
CA ALA A 50 -1.53 -3.56 2.72
C ALA A 50 -1.80 -4.86 1.94
N THR A 51 -0.77 -5.48 1.35
CA THR A 51 -0.92 -6.78 0.69
C THR A 51 -1.46 -7.84 1.64
N ALA A 52 -0.93 -7.95 2.85
CA ALA A 52 -1.39 -8.93 3.84
C ALA A 52 -2.84 -8.70 4.25
N LEU A 53 -3.22 -7.44 4.49
CA LEU A 53 -4.59 -7.06 4.85
C LEU A 53 -5.57 -7.31 3.72
N THR A 54 -5.23 -6.92 2.48
CA THR A 54 -6.09 -7.17 1.32
C THR A 54 -6.27 -8.67 1.08
N TYR A 55 -5.20 -9.45 1.20
CA TYR A 55 -5.27 -10.90 1.05
C TYR A 55 -6.16 -11.55 2.12
N ALA A 56 -6.04 -11.11 3.37
CA ALA A 56 -6.89 -11.60 4.47
C ALA A 56 -8.36 -11.16 4.35
N ALA A 57 -8.61 -9.97 3.78
CA ALA A 57 -9.95 -9.42 3.60
C ALA A 57 -10.73 -10.12 2.47
N ASP A 58 -10.04 -10.62 1.44
CA ASP A 58 -10.63 -11.28 0.27
C ASP A 58 -11.44 -12.56 0.60
N GLY A 59 -11.21 -13.17 1.76
CA GLY A 59 -12.00 -14.30 2.27
C GLY A 59 -13.10 -13.94 3.28
N ARG A 60 -13.20 -12.67 3.69
CA ARG A 60 -14.09 -12.21 4.75
C ARG A 60 -15.17 -11.23 4.29
N LEU A 61 -14.98 -10.60 3.13
CA LEU A 61 -15.96 -9.69 2.56
C LEU A 61 -16.87 -10.45 1.59
N PRO A 62 -18.20 -10.24 1.62
CA PRO A 62 -19.09 -10.80 0.62
C PRO A 62 -18.60 -10.39 -0.76
N GLY A 63 -18.48 -11.35 -1.69
CA GLY A 63 -18.15 -11.05 -3.08
C GLY A 63 -19.15 -10.04 -3.64
N ASN A 64 -18.64 -8.98 -4.25
CA ASN A 64 -19.46 -7.96 -4.91
C ASN A 64 -20.08 -8.45 -6.24
N GLU A 65 -19.86 -9.72 -6.59
CA GLU A 65 -20.51 -10.43 -7.67
C GLU A 65 -21.93 -10.82 -7.21
N SER A 66 -22.81 -9.82 -7.15
CA SER A 66 -24.26 -10.04 -7.09
C SER A 66 -24.70 -10.80 -8.36
N PRO A 67 -25.47 -11.90 -8.24
CA PRO A 67 -26.14 -12.54 -9.38
C PRO A 67 -27.11 -11.59 -10.10
#